data_AF-A0A952VCZ7-F1
#
_entry.id   AF-A0A952VCZ7-F1
#
_cell.length_a   1.000
_cell.length_b   1.000
_cell.length_c   1.000
_cell.angle_alpha   90.00
_cell.angle_beta   90.00
_cell.angle_gamma   90.00
#
_symmetry.space_group_name_H-M   'P 1'
#
loop_
_entity.id
_entity.type
_entity.pdbx_description
1 polymer ?
#
loop_
_entity_poly.entity_id
_entity_poly.type
_entity_poly.pdbx_seq_one_letter_code
_entity_poly.pdbx_strand_id
1 'polypeptide(L)'
;MVERASGLKYKDSLQDVESVPDHIIYFVLFNHLVGLQEQAQRVAADGGSLDYYKLYEEQARLDGNQSRLLFETANDCIVAVRQVDERAKSVIAAARSAFKNGKVSSPNDIPPPPLELQNLQQERNQTIIQFRDRLNNSFGSEKFNEFDTFARAKIIPNLELNITTKEVK
;
A
#
# COMPACT_ATOMS: atom_id res chain seq x y z
N MET A 1 -26.81 30.08 -21.46
CA MET A 1 -27.25 28.69 -21.66
C MET A 1 -25.98 27.82 -21.68
N VAL A 2 -25.78 27.13 -20.56
CA VAL A 2 -24.80 26.06 -20.24
C VAL A 2 -23.32 26.29 -20.62
N GLU A 3 -22.62 26.77 -19.61
CA GLU A 3 -21.20 26.61 -19.31
C GLU A 3 -20.77 25.12 -19.35
N ARG A 4 -19.67 24.81 -20.05
CA ARG A 4 -18.90 23.58 -19.86
C ARG A 4 -17.41 23.91 -19.80
N ALA A 5 -16.98 24.36 -18.62
CA ALA A 5 -15.69 23.98 -18.07
C ALA A 5 -15.69 22.43 -17.90
N SER A 6 -14.62 21.65 -18.02
CA SER A 6 -13.20 21.92 -17.84
C SER A 6 -12.45 20.88 -18.67
N GLY A 7 -11.54 21.33 -19.53
CA GLY A 7 -10.53 20.44 -20.09
C GLY A 7 -9.61 19.99 -18.96
N LEU A 8 -9.56 18.68 -18.69
CA LEU A 8 -8.53 18.06 -17.86
C LEU A 8 -7.18 18.22 -18.58
N LYS A 9 -6.58 19.40 -18.41
CA LYS A 9 -5.19 19.68 -18.72
C LYS A 9 -4.36 19.01 -17.62
N TYR A 10 -3.90 17.79 -17.88
CA TYR A 10 -2.73 17.24 -17.20
C TYR A 10 -1.50 17.99 -17.73
N LYS A 11 -1.28 19.22 -17.24
CA LYS A 11 -0.10 20.01 -17.56
C LYS A 11 0.25 20.91 -16.37
N ASP A 12 0.82 20.25 -15.36
CA ASP A 12 1.59 20.71 -14.19
C ASP A 12 1.48 19.52 -13.21
N SER A 13 2.45 18.63 -13.08
CA SER A 13 3.79 18.88 -12.56
C SER A 13 4.75 17.75 -12.97
N LEU A 14 5.66 18.03 -13.89
CA LEU A 14 6.88 17.24 -14.13
C LEU A 14 8.10 17.96 -13.51
N GLN A 15 7.93 18.52 -12.31
CA GLN A 15 8.96 19.27 -11.60
C GLN A 15 9.26 18.79 -10.16
N ASP A 16 8.69 17.69 -9.71
CA ASP A 16 9.18 16.97 -8.54
C ASP A 16 9.70 15.61 -9.00
N VAL A 17 11.01 15.37 -8.87
CA VAL A 17 11.55 14.02 -8.97
C VAL A 17 11.13 13.30 -7.69
N GLU A 18 9.88 12.81 -7.77
CA GLU A 18 8.94 12.20 -6.83
C GLU A 18 9.55 11.50 -5.59
N SER A 19 9.28 12.05 -4.40
CA SER A 19 9.34 11.27 -3.16
C SER A 19 8.31 10.14 -3.21
N VAL A 20 8.70 8.92 -2.85
CA VAL A 20 7.78 7.76 -2.77
C VAL A 20 6.58 8.09 -1.87
N PRO A 21 5.32 7.90 -2.32
CA PRO A 21 4.14 8.21 -1.51
C PRO A 21 4.06 7.37 -0.23
N ASP A 22 3.62 7.98 0.87
CA ASP A 22 3.57 7.34 2.19
C ASP A 22 2.77 6.04 2.20
N HIS A 23 1.63 5.99 1.50
CA HIS A 23 0.80 4.78 1.44
C HIS A 23 1.53 3.61 0.78
N ILE A 24 2.52 3.85 -0.09
CA ILE A 24 3.35 2.78 -0.67
C ILE A 24 4.33 2.26 0.37
N ILE A 25 5.05 3.17 1.05
CA ILE A 25 6.06 2.83 2.06
C ILE A 25 5.43 2.00 3.17
N TYR A 26 4.33 2.49 3.73
CA TYR A 26 3.66 1.84 4.85
C TYR A 26 2.93 0.57 4.44
N PHE A 27 2.38 0.47 3.22
CA PHE A 27 1.83 -0.79 2.75
C PHE A 27 2.89 -1.89 2.64
N VAL A 28 4.06 -1.57 2.09
CA VAL A 28 5.16 -2.55 1.98
C VAL A 28 5.67 -2.94 3.36
N LEU A 29 5.86 -1.97 4.27
CA LEU A 29 6.26 -2.23 5.65
C LEU A 29 5.25 -3.15 6.36
N PHE A 30 3.97 -2.82 6.33
CA PHE A 30 2.94 -3.61 7.00
C PHE A 30 2.81 -5.03 6.44
N ASN A 31 2.88 -5.20 5.11
CA ASN A 31 2.90 -6.54 4.52
C ASN A 31 4.11 -7.35 4.96
N HIS A 32 5.28 -6.72 4.99
CA HIS A 32 6.49 -7.39 5.44
C HIS A 32 6.40 -7.82 6.90
N LEU A 33 5.88 -6.97 7.79
CA LEU A 33 5.66 -7.29 9.21
C LEU A 33 4.69 -8.47 9.39
N VAL A 34 3.55 -8.45 8.67
CA VAL A 34 2.60 -9.57 8.69
C VAL A 34 3.23 -10.86 8.15
N GLY A 35 4.02 -10.77 7.07
CA GLY A 35 4.74 -11.92 6.52
C GLY A 35 5.76 -12.53 7.50
N LEU A 36 6.47 -11.71 8.26
CA LEU A 36 7.38 -12.18 9.33
C LEU A 36 6.62 -12.92 10.43
N GLN A 37 5.45 -12.42 10.82
CA GLN A 37 4.60 -13.07 11.81
C GLN A 37 4.09 -14.43 11.31
N GLU A 38 3.62 -14.51 10.07
CA GLU A 38 3.20 -15.77 9.45
C GLU A 38 4.38 -16.76 9.38
N GLN A 39 5.58 -16.29 9.05
CA GLN A 39 6.79 -17.13 9.03
C GLN A 39 7.14 -17.66 10.43
N ALA A 40 7.07 -16.80 11.45
CA ALA A 40 7.35 -17.20 12.83
C ALA A 40 6.35 -18.24 13.35
N GLN A 41 5.07 -18.12 12.98
CA GLN A 41 4.06 -19.13 13.29
C GLN A 41 4.39 -20.49 12.66
N ARG A 42 4.91 -20.51 11.42
CA ARG A 42 5.36 -21.75 10.76
C ARG A 42 6.57 -22.37 11.48
N VAL A 43 7.58 -21.55 11.80
CA VAL A 43 8.77 -22.01 12.53
C VAL A 43 8.38 -22.57 13.91
N ALA A 44 7.44 -21.94 14.60
CA ALA A 44 6.94 -22.41 15.89
C ALA A 44 6.19 -23.75 15.78
N ALA A 45 5.43 -23.96 14.71
CA ALA A 45 4.77 -25.25 14.44
C ALA A 45 5.79 -26.39 14.24
N ASP A 46 6.98 -26.08 13.74
CA ASP A 46 8.10 -27.01 13.55
C ASP A 46 9.01 -27.13 14.80
N GLY A 47 8.61 -26.55 15.95
CA GLY A 47 9.36 -26.61 17.21
C GLY A 47 10.52 -25.62 17.33
N GLY A 48 10.66 -24.69 16.38
CA GLY A 48 11.60 -23.58 16.45
C GLY A 48 11.05 -22.35 17.16
N SER A 49 11.84 -21.29 17.22
CA SER A 49 11.40 -19.97 17.70
C SER A 49 12.06 -18.87 16.88
N LEU A 50 11.26 -17.90 16.43
CA LEU A 50 11.73 -16.69 15.76
C LEU A 50 11.08 -15.50 16.46
N ASP A 51 11.89 -14.70 17.15
CA ASP A 51 11.41 -13.49 17.84
C ASP A 51 11.54 -12.27 16.92
N TYR A 52 10.52 -12.09 16.09
CA TYR A 52 10.46 -10.99 15.12
C TYR A 52 10.04 -9.65 15.74
N TYR A 53 9.46 -9.66 16.96
CA TYR A 53 9.23 -8.43 17.71
C TYR A 53 10.56 -7.79 18.07
N LYS A 54 11.48 -8.60 18.62
CA LYS A 54 12.82 -8.16 18.99
C LYS A 54 13.62 -7.60 17.83
N LEU A 55 13.44 -8.14 16.61
CA LEU A 55 14.10 -7.63 15.41
C LEU A 55 13.77 -6.15 15.16
N TYR A 56 12.51 -5.76 15.29
CA TYR A 56 12.09 -4.37 15.08
C TYR A 56 12.27 -3.49 16.31
N GLU A 57 12.21 -4.04 17.53
CA GLU A 57 12.63 -3.35 18.75
C GLU A 57 14.06 -2.81 18.59
N GLU A 58 14.99 -3.67 18.19
CA GLU A 58 16.41 -3.31 18.04
C GLU A 58 16.64 -2.37 16.84
N GLN A 59 16.08 -2.70 15.67
CA GLN A 59 16.35 -1.94 14.44
C GLN A 59 15.68 -0.56 14.42
N ALA A 60 14.45 -0.47 14.93
CA ALA A 60 13.68 0.76 14.94
C ALA A 60 13.71 1.48 16.30
N ARG A 61 14.50 0.97 17.26
CA ARG A 61 14.63 1.47 18.63
C ARG A 61 13.28 1.59 19.33
N LEU A 62 12.40 0.62 19.11
CA LEU A 62 11.08 0.60 19.72
C LEU A 62 11.16 -0.13 21.06
N ASP A 63 10.36 0.32 22.02
CA ASP A 63 10.11 -0.49 23.21
C ASP A 63 9.12 -1.63 22.90
N GLY A 64 8.94 -2.55 23.86
CA GLY A 64 8.07 -3.71 23.65
C GLY A 64 6.60 -3.38 23.42
N ASN A 65 6.11 -2.27 24.00
CA ASN A 65 4.73 -1.84 23.77
C ASN A 65 4.57 -1.23 22.37
N GLN A 66 5.51 -0.39 21.94
CA GLN A 66 5.55 0.20 20.61
C GLN A 66 5.67 -0.86 19.53
N SER A 67 6.52 -1.87 19.73
CA SER A 67 6.65 -2.99 18.79
C SER A 67 5.37 -3.79 18.71
N ARG A 68 4.74 -4.11 19.84
CA ARG A 68 3.42 -4.77 19.84
C ARG A 68 2.38 -3.97 19.06
N LEU A 69 2.28 -2.66 19.32
CA LEU A 69 1.35 -1.76 18.62
C LEU A 69 1.63 -1.68 17.11
N LEU A 70 2.91 -1.74 16.71
CA LEU A 70 3.31 -1.79 15.30
C LEU A 70 2.75 -3.02 14.60
N PHE A 71 2.93 -4.21 15.19
CA PHE A 71 2.44 -5.46 14.60
C PHE A 71 0.91 -5.56 14.61
N GLU A 72 0.25 -5.16 15.71
CA GLU A 72 -1.21 -5.11 15.77
C GLU A 72 -1.78 -4.17 14.68
N THR A 73 -1.21 -2.97 14.54
CA THR A 73 -1.61 -2.01 13.50
C THR A 73 -1.35 -2.54 12.10
N ALA A 74 -0.22 -3.21 11.86
CA ALA A 74 0.09 -3.81 10.56
C ALA A 74 -0.95 -4.87 10.18
N ASN A 75 -1.32 -5.76 11.11
CA ASN A 75 -2.36 -6.78 10.87
C ASN A 75 -3.71 -6.14 10.55
N ASP A 76 -4.15 -5.19 11.38
CA ASP A 76 -5.43 -4.50 11.17
C ASP A 76 -5.46 -3.81 9.79
N CYS A 77 -4.35 -3.16 9.40
CA CYS A 77 -4.23 -2.52 8.10
C CYS A 77 -4.35 -3.52 6.95
N ILE A 78 -3.65 -4.65 7.02
CA ILE A 78 -3.69 -5.66 5.95
C ILE A 78 -5.09 -6.28 5.84
N VAL A 79 -5.76 -6.53 6.97
CA VAL A 79 -7.16 -6.99 6.98
C VAL A 79 -8.08 -5.97 6.32
N ALA A 80 -7.97 -4.69 6.68
CA ALA A 80 -8.80 -3.63 6.11
C ALA A 80 -8.56 -3.45 4.60
N VAL A 81 -7.30 -3.44 4.16
CA VAL A 81 -6.94 -3.34 2.74
C VAL A 81 -7.50 -4.53 1.95
N ARG A 82 -7.42 -5.76 2.49
CA ARG A 82 -8.01 -6.94 1.84
C ARG A 82 -9.51 -6.78 1.61
N GLN A 83 -10.25 -6.14 2.52
CA GLN A 83 -11.69 -5.88 2.33
C GLN A 83 -11.97 -4.90 1.17
N VAL A 84 -11.10 -3.91 0.97
CA VAL A 84 -11.17 -3.01 -0.20
C VAL A 84 -10.83 -3.79 -1.47
N ASP A 85 -9.79 -4.62 -1.43
CA ASP A 85 -9.35 -5.42 -2.58
C ASP A 85 -10.41 -6.45 -3.02
N GLU A 86 -11.15 -7.07 -2.10
CA GLU A 86 -12.26 -7.98 -2.45
C GLU A 86 -13.42 -7.27 -3.16
N ARG A 87 -13.72 -6.02 -2.77
CA ARG A 87 -14.67 -5.17 -3.51
C ARG A 87 -14.14 -4.85 -4.90
N ALA A 88 -12.87 -4.47 -5.01
CA ALA A 88 -12.24 -4.19 -6.30
C ALA A 88 -12.23 -5.41 -7.24
N LYS A 89 -11.94 -6.61 -6.71
CA LYS A 89 -12.03 -7.87 -7.46
C LYS A 89 -13.43 -8.11 -8.01
N SER A 90 -14.46 -7.82 -7.22
CA SER A 90 -15.86 -7.96 -7.64
C SER A 90 -16.22 -7.03 -8.80
N VAL A 91 -15.78 -5.76 -8.74
CA VAL A 91 -15.97 -4.78 -9.82
C VAL A 91 -15.21 -5.19 -11.08
N ILE A 92 -13.96 -5.67 -10.95
CA ILE A 92 -13.18 -6.19 -12.08
C ILE A 92 -13.87 -7.40 -12.71
N ALA A 93 -14.37 -8.34 -11.90
CA ALA A 93 -15.07 -9.52 -12.38
C ALA A 93 -16.34 -9.15 -13.14
N ALA A 94 -17.15 -8.21 -12.61
CA ALA A 94 -18.34 -7.70 -13.27
C ALA A 94 -18.00 -7.04 -14.62
N ALA A 95 -16.99 -6.16 -14.65
CA ALA A 95 -16.54 -5.51 -15.87
C ALA A 95 -16.05 -6.51 -16.93
N ARG A 96 -15.32 -7.56 -16.52
CA ARG A 96 -14.85 -8.61 -17.43
C ARG A 96 -15.99 -9.47 -17.98
N SER A 97 -17.04 -9.69 -17.19
CA SER A 97 -18.19 -10.51 -17.59
C SER A 97 -19.00 -9.90 -18.75
N ALA A 98 -18.90 -8.58 -18.95
CA ALA A 98 -19.51 -7.88 -20.07
C ALA A 98 -18.90 -8.25 -21.43
N PHE A 99 -17.76 -8.94 -21.47
CA PHE A 99 -17.07 -9.35 -22.69
C PHE A 99 -17.12 -10.86 -22.90
N LYS A 100 -17.43 -11.30 -24.12
CA LYS A 100 -17.49 -12.73 -24.47
C LYS A 100 -16.12 -13.38 -24.20
N ASN A 101 -16.08 -14.33 -23.27
CA ASN A 101 -14.85 -15.00 -22.80
C ASN A 101 -13.80 -14.08 -22.18
N GLY A 102 -14.16 -12.88 -21.71
CA GLY A 102 -13.22 -11.92 -21.11
C GLY A 102 -12.14 -11.41 -22.06
N LYS A 103 -12.37 -11.53 -23.38
CA LYS A 103 -11.45 -11.08 -24.43
C LYS A 103 -12.05 -9.93 -25.21
N VAL A 104 -11.22 -8.93 -25.46
CA VAL A 104 -11.47 -7.85 -26.42
C VAL A 104 -10.84 -8.21 -27.76
N SER A 105 -11.53 -7.87 -28.84
CA SER A 105 -11.14 -8.22 -30.21
C SER A 105 -9.97 -7.38 -30.72
N SER A 106 -9.77 -6.19 -30.16
CA SER A 106 -8.69 -5.26 -30.48
C SER A 106 -8.26 -4.48 -29.22
N PRO A 107 -7.00 -4.02 -29.11
CA PRO A 107 -6.57 -3.09 -28.06
C PRO A 107 -7.41 -1.80 -27.99
N ASN A 108 -7.99 -1.38 -29.11
CA ASN A 108 -8.90 -0.21 -29.17
C ASN A 108 -10.26 -0.48 -28.54
N ASP A 109 -10.61 -1.74 -28.28
CA ASP A 109 -11.89 -2.14 -27.69
C ASP A 109 -11.78 -2.30 -26.15
N ILE A 110 -10.59 -2.08 -25.56
CA ILE A 110 -10.40 -2.11 -24.11
C ILE A 110 -11.20 -0.95 -23.51
N PRO A 111 -12.23 -1.22 -22.70
CA PRO A 111 -12.95 -0.15 -22.03
C PRO A 111 -12.02 0.57 -21.04
N PRO A 112 -12.26 1.86 -20.77
CA PRO A 112 -11.57 2.52 -19.67
C PRO A 112 -11.86 1.78 -18.35
N PRO A 113 -10.93 1.79 -17.39
CA PRO A 113 -11.18 1.25 -16.06
C PRO A 113 -12.46 1.87 -15.47
N PRO A 114 -13.37 1.07 -14.87
CA PRO A 114 -14.53 1.59 -14.17
C PRO A 114 -14.13 2.67 -13.15
N LEU A 115 -14.88 3.77 -13.10
CA LEU A 115 -14.66 4.85 -12.13
C LEU A 115 -14.66 4.33 -10.68
N GLU A 116 -15.49 3.31 -10.42
CA GLU A 116 -15.55 2.63 -9.13
C GLU A 116 -14.20 2.03 -8.71
N LEU A 117 -13.39 1.51 -9.65
CA LEU A 117 -12.04 1.02 -9.33
C LEU A 117 -11.09 2.14 -8.93
N GLN A 118 -11.23 3.32 -9.53
CA GLN A 118 -10.43 4.48 -9.13
C GLN A 118 -10.78 4.91 -7.71
N ASN A 119 -12.07 4.94 -7.37
CA ASN A 119 -12.53 5.25 -6.02
C ASN A 119 -12.04 4.21 -5.00
N LEU A 120 -12.11 2.92 -5.32
CA LEU A 120 -11.60 1.86 -4.45
C LEU A 120 -10.07 1.91 -4.28
N GLN A 121 -9.33 2.32 -5.31
CA GLN A 121 -7.89 2.55 -5.18
C GLN A 121 -7.58 3.73 -4.24
N GLN A 122 -8.34 4.82 -4.33
CA GLN A 122 -8.22 5.95 -3.42
C GLN A 122 -8.58 5.55 -1.98
N GLU A 123 -9.66 4.78 -1.82
CA GLU A 123 -10.07 4.25 -0.52
C GLU A 123 -8.96 3.39 0.09
N ARG A 124 -8.39 2.45 -0.68
CA ARG A 124 -7.27 1.62 -0.25
C ARG A 124 -6.08 2.47 0.21
N ASN A 125 -5.70 3.47 -0.58
CA ASN A 125 -4.58 4.36 -0.24
C ASN A 125 -4.87 5.11 1.07
N GLN A 126 -6.09 5.63 1.22
CA GLN A 126 -6.51 6.34 2.42
C GLN A 126 -6.55 5.43 3.65
N THR A 127 -6.99 4.18 3.51
CA THR A 127 -6.97 3.17 4.59
C THR A 127 -5.55 3.02 5.14
N ILE A 128 -4.55 2.88 4.25
CA ILE A 128 -3.15 2.73 4.68
C ILE A 128 -2.66 3.96 5.45
N ILE A 129 -2.98 5.17 4.96
CA ILE A 129 -2.62 6.42 5.64
C ILE A 129 -3.28 6.52 7.01
N GLN A 130 -4.54 6.12 7.16
CA GLN A 130 -5.23 6.14 8.46
C GLN A 130 -4.52 5.24 9.49
N PHE A 131 -4.04 4.05 9.09
CA PHE A 131 -3.29 3.18 9.99
C PHE A 131 -1.89 3.73 10.31
N ARG A 132 -1.26 4.40 9.36
CA ARG A 132 -0.01 5.16 9.59
C ARG A 132 -0.21 6.27 10.63
N ASP A 133 -1.30 7.02 10.52
CA ASP A 133 -1.64 8.09 11.47
C ASP A 133 -2.03 7.53 12.84
N ARG A 134 -2.67 6.35 12.91
CA ARG A 134 -2.92 5.64 14.17
C ARG A 134 -1.62 5.30 14.88
N LEU A 135 -0.57 4.87 14.16
CA LEU A 135 0.76 4.66 14.75
C LEU A 135 1.36 5.96 15.25
N ASN A 136 1.28 7.05 14.47
CA ASN A 136 1.77 8.36 14.90
C ASN A 136 1.14 8.79 16.22
N ASN A 137 -0.19 8.69 16.32
CA ASN A 137 -0.92 9.03 17.54
C ASN A 137 -0.55 8.12 18.71
N SER A 138 -0.27 6.84 18.46
CA SER A 138 0.04 5.87 19.51
C SER A 138 1.49 5.98 20.01
N PHE A 139 2.43 6.33 19.14
CA PHE A 139 3.84 6.50 19.49
C PHE A 139 4.12 7.90 20.06
N GLY A 140 3.33 8.90 19.66
CA GLY A 140 3.66 10.30 19.83
C GLY A 140 4.56 10.80 18.70
N SER A 141 4.42 12.08 18.34
CA SER A 141 5.00 12.62 17.11
C SER A 141 6.52 12.55 17.03
N GLU A 142 7.23 12.79 18.14
CA GLU A 142 8.69 12.69 18.17
C GLU A 142 9.15 11.26 17.87
N LYS A 143 8.61 10.28 18.60
CA LYS A 143 8.97 8.88 18.42
C LYS A 143 8.55 8.35 17.05
N PHE A 144 7.40 8.79 16.56
CA PHE A 144 6.94 8.45 15.23
C PHE A 144 7.87 8.99 14.14
N ASN A 145 8.42 10.19 14.29
CA ASN A 145 9.36 10.74 13.30
C ASN A 145 10.66 9.92 13.22
N GLU A 146 11.18 9.45 14.36
CA GLU A 146 12.31 8.51 14.38
C GLU A 146 11.97 7.21 13.62
N PHE A 147 10.78 6.67 13.90
CA PHE A 147 10.28 5.47 13.27
C PHE A 147 10.02 5.63 11.76
N ASP A 148 9.42 6.74 11.32
CA ASP A 148 9.16 7.06 9.91
C ASP A 148 10.48 7.19 9.14
N THR A 149 11.49 7.82 9.74
CA THR A 149 12.85 7.89 9.17
C THR A 149 13.43 6.49 8.94
N PHE A 150 13.33 5.62 9.95
CA PHE A 150 13.75 4.22 9.84
C PHE A 150 12.95 3.46 8.76
N ALA A 151 11.63 3.58 8.75
CA ALA A 151 10.75 2.90 7.80
C ALA A 151 11.10 3.29 6.36
N ARG A 152 11.29 4.58 6.08
CA ARG A 152 11.70 5.07 4.76
C ARG A 152 13.06 4.54 4.35
N ALA A 153 14.06 4.61 5.25
CA ALA A 153 15.41 4.10 4.98
C ALA A 153 15.43 2.59 4.71
N LYS A 154 14.53 1.83 5.34
CA LYS A 154 14.41 0.39 5.14
C LYS A 154 13.65 0.02 3.86
N ILE A 155 12.59 0.75 3.51
CA ILE A 155 11.70 0.37 2.42
C ILE A 155 12.15 0.97 1.08
N ILE A 156 12.46 2.27 1.01
CA ILE A 156 12.73 2.97 -0.26
C ILE A 156 13.82 2.28 -1.10
N PRO A 157 14.97 1.86 -0.54
CA PRO A 157 16.01 1.19 -1.33
C PRO A 157 15.59 -0.15 -1.94
N ASN A 158 14.56 -0.79 -1.37
CA ASN A 158 14.06 -2.10 -1.81
C ASN A 158 12.82 -1.99 -2.72
N LEU A 159 12.41 -0.77 -3.08
CA LEU A 159 11.38 -0.57 -4.08
C LEU A 159 12.01 -0.65 -5.46
N GLU A 160 11.79 -1.75 -6.16
CA GLU A 160 12.03 -1.83 -7.60
C GLU A 160 10.99 -0.95 -8.32
N LEU A 161 11.32 0.32 -8.49
CA LEU A 161 10.56 1.21 -9.36
C LEU A 161 10.87 0.80 -10.79
N ASN A 162 10.05 -0.09 -11.36
CA ASN A 162 10.03 -0.36 -12.80
C ASN A 162 9.48 0.87 -13.53
N ILE A 163 10.26 1.96 -13.57
CA ILE A 163 10.01 3.10 -14.44
C ILE A 163 10.37 2.61 -15.85
N THR A 164 9.36 2.05 -16.53
CA THR A 164 9.50 1.70 -17.93
C THR A 164 9.51 3.01 -18.71
N THR A 165 10.70 3.62 -18.84
CA THR A 165 10.94 4.71 -19.78
C THR A 165 10.83 4.13 -21.19
N LYS A 166 9.61 4.01 -21.71
CA LYS A 166 9.41 3.88 -23.15
C LYS A 166 9.74 5.23 -23.75
N GLU A 167 11.02 5.42 -24.11
CA GLU A 167 11.39 6.39 -25.13
C GLU A 167 10.62 6.02 -26.40
N VAL A 168 9.65 6.85 -26.75
CA VAL A 168 9.02 6.84 -28.07
C VAL A 168 10.05 7.45 -29.02
N LYS A 169 10.67 6.62 -29.86
CA LYS A 169 11.33 7.05 -31.09
C LYS A 169 10.32 7.09 -32.23
#